data_AF-A0A9J7EBG8-F1
#
_entry.id   AF-A0A9J7EBG8-F1
#
_cell.length_a   1.000
_cell.length_b   1.000
_cell.length_c   1.000
_cell.angle_alpha   90.00
_cell.angle_beta   90.00
_cell.angle_gamma   90.00
#
_symmetry.space_group_name_H-M   'P 1'
#
loop_
_entity.id
_entity.type
_entity.pdbx_description
1 polymer ?
#
loop_
_entity_poly.entity_id
_entity_poly.type
_entity_poly.pdbx_seq_one_letter_code
_entity_poly.pdbx_strand_id
1 'polypeptide(L)'
;MGTRILQRIIIPAVNCLRTNHHNVLSHNERAIYANVANFTVVRNYAKSKDKGKDKKGKGGKVEVNVAAISEVVPVDKMKERCNAAIERMKADFAKNLSLRSTTGSMESLRVKFEGKDYELQELAQIVRKNPKTIVINFASFPQAIPNALKALQSSGLNLNPQQDGTTLYVPVPKVTKEHREALAKNAKALYIKCRDSVKDVQADFIKKVKKQSSVSEDVAFNVSKQINAICEEYQNEAKHIYDVKHNELVGN
;
A
#
# COMPACT_ATOMS: atom_id res chain seq x y z
N MET A 1 15.33 -5.23 58.15
CA MET A 1 15.58 -6.67 58.39
C MET A 1 14.37 -7.45 57.91
N GLY A 2 14.53 -8.50 57.10
CA GLY A 2 13.42 -9.33 56.65
C GLY A 2 13.71 -10.04 55.32
N THR A 3 14.05 -11.31 55.43
CA THR A 3 14.67 -12.25 54.48
C THR A 3 13.84 -12.67 53.26
N ARG A 4 14.57 -13.04 52.18
CA ARG A 4 14.14 -13.77 50.97
C ARG A 4 13.68 -15.19 51.30
N ILE A 5 12.65 -15.70 50.61
CA ILE A 5 12.45 -17.15 50.38
C ILE A 5 11.96 -17.37 48.94
N LEU A 6 12.79 -18.03 48.13
CA LEU A 6 12.46 -18.59 46.82
C LEU A 6 12.13 -20.06 47.02
N GLN A 7 10.95 -20.51 46.60
CA GLN A 7 10.60 -21.94 46.59
C GLN A 7 10.50 -22.41 45.14
N ARG A 8 11.51 -23.17 44.70
CA ARG A 8 11.50 -23.94 43.45
C ARG A 8 10.63 -25.17 43.64
N ILE A 9 9.61 -25.32 42.80
CA ILE A 9 8.85 -26.57 42.63
C ILE A 9 9.49 -27.32 41.46
N ILE A 10 10.01 -28.51 41.72
CA ILE A 10 10.51 -29.46 40.72
C ILE A 10 9.47 -30.57 40.61
N ILE A 11 8.92 -30.78 39.40
CA ILE A 11 8.04 -31.91 39.07
C ILE A 11 8.87 -32.91 38.24
N PRO A 12 9.00 -34.18 38.63
CA PRO A 12 9.53 -35.21 37.74
C PRO A 12 8.37 -35.94 37.05
N ALA A 13 8.47 -36.13 35.73
CA ALA A 13 7.62 -37.06 35.00
C ALA A 13 8.48 -38.02 34.18
N VAL A 14 8.06 -39.27 34.28
CA VAL A 14 8.73 -40.54 33.97
C VAL A 14 8.35 -41.03 32.56
N ASN A 15 9.09 -42.02 32.06
CA ASN A 15 8.85 -42.90 30.89
C ASN A 15 9.28 -42.34 29.50
N CYS A 16 9.87 -43.14 28.60
CA CYS A 16 9.61 -44.56 28.32
C CYS A 16 10.86 -45.23 27.70
N LEU A 17 11.17 -46.47 28.10
CA LEU A 17 12.12 -47.37 27.44
C LEU A 17 11.38 -48.37 26.54
N ARG A 18 11.91 -48.57 25.32
CA ARG A 18 11.73 -49.74 24.43
C ARG A 18 12.81 -49.59 23.34
N THR A 19 13.62 -50.58 22.93
CA THR A 19 13.35 -51.99 22.60
C THR A 19 14.62 -52.87 22.61
N ASN A 20 14.46 -54.14 23.01
CA ASN A 20 14.99 -55.41 22.47
C ASN A 20 16.47 -55.57 22.03
N HIS A 21 17.18 -56.54 22.62
CA HIS A 21 17.44 -57.86 21.98
C HIS A 21 18.23 -58.84 22.88
N HIS A 22 17.86 -60.12 22.72
CA HIS A 22 18.52 -61.42 22.96
C HIS A 22 19.29 -61.77 24.26
N ASN A 23 18.95 -62.95 24.76
CA ASN A 23 19.55 -63.69 25.86
C ASN A 23 20.26 -64.94 25.27
N VAL A 24 21.57 -65.09 25.43
CA VAL A 24 22.29 -66.38 25.27
C VAL A 24 23.56 -66.40 26.15
N LEU A 25 23.50 -67.26 27.18
CA LEU A 25 24.52 -68.15 27.78
C LEU A 25 26.02 -67.79 27.88
N SER A 26 26.54 -68.13 29.08
CA SER A 26 27.77 -68.92 29.32
C SER A 26 29.06 -68.21 29.76
N HIS A 27 29.46 -68.55 30.99
CA HIS A 27 30.81 -68.70 31.57
C HIS A 27 31.91 -67.65 31.29
N ASN A 28 32.24 -66.96 32.38
CA ASN A 28 33.59 -66.80 32.91
C ASN A 28 34.65 -66.17 31.98
N GLU A 29 34.72 -64.84 31.97
CA GLU A 29 35.99 -64.12 31.83
C GLU A 29 35.83 -62.66 32.32
N ARG A 30 36.59 -62.29 33.36
CA ARG A 30 36.68 -60.91 33.85
C ARG A 30 37.54 -60.11 32.87
N ALA A 31 36.92 -59.54 31.84
CA ALA A 31 37.55 -58.54 30.99
C ALA A 31 37.50 -57.17 31.69
N ILE A 32 38.68 -56.66 32.06
CA ILE A 32 38.86 -55.29 32.58
C ILE A 32 38.65 -54.34 31.40
N TYR A 33 37.49 -53.71 31.31
CA TYR A 33 37.25 -52.62 30.37
C TYR A 33 37.49 -51.28 31.06
N ALA A 34 38.50 -50.56 30.58
CA ALA A 34 38.87 -49.24 31.03
C ALA A 34 37.69 -48.26 30.94
N ASN A 35 37.46 -47.51 32.02
CA ASN A 35 36.45 -46.46 32.07
C ASN A 35 36.89 -45.28 31.18
N VAL A 36 36.55 -45.34 29.91
CA VAL A 36 36.75 -44.21 28.99
C VAL A 36 35.71 -43.16 29.37
N ALA A 37 36.14 -42.17 30.15
CA ALA A 37 35.33 -41.00 30.44
C ALA A 37 34.95 -40.32 29.11
N ASN A 38 33.72 -40.51 28.67
CA ASN A 38 33.16 -39.83 27.50
C ASN A 38 33.04 -38.33 27.83
N PHE A 39 34.11 -37.58 27.56
CA PHE A 39 34.12 -36.13 27.65
C PHE A 39 33.30 -35.57 26.48
N THR A 40 32.01 -35.31 26.73
CA THR A 40 31.18 -34.58 25.79
C THR A 40 31.60 -33.11 25.80
N VAL A 41 32.30 -32.68 24.75
CA VAL A 41 32.66 -31.27 24.56
C VAL A 41 31.39 -30.51 24.18
N VAL A 42 30.67 -29.97 25.16
CA VAL A 42 29.56 -29.04 24.90
C VAL A 42 30.15 -27.66 24.63
N ARG A 43 30.03 -27.16 23.40
CA ARG A 43 30.37 -25.77 23.05
C ARG A 43 29.25 -24.86 23.56
N ASN A 44 29.48 -24.21 24.69
CA ASN A 44 28.59 -23.16 25.19
C ASN A 44 28.91 -21.86 24.45
N TYR A 45 28.03 -21.45 23.52
CA TYR A 45 28.11 -20.13 22.90
C TYR A 45 27.85 -19.05 23.96
N ALA A 46 28.77 -18.09 24.08
CA ALA A 46 28.55 -16.92 24.92
C ALA A 46 27.32 -16.16 24.39
N LYS A 47 26.26 -16.07 25.20
CA LYS A 47 25.14 -15.18 24.88
C LYS A 47 25.69 -13.77 24.81
N SER A 48 25.57 -13.14 23.64
CA SER A 48 25.87 -11.71 23.51
C SER A 48 25.06 -10.97 24.56
N LYS A 49 25.69 -10.07 25.30
CA LYS A 49 25.04 -9.10 26.17
C LYS A 49 23.83 -8.53 25.42
N ASP A 50 22.63 -8.76 25.93
CA ASP A 50 21.39 -8.15 25.42
C ASP A 50 21.62 -6.64 25.43
N LYS A 51 22.02 -6.07 24.28
CA LYS A 51 21.86 -4.65 24.05
C LYS A 51 20.35 -4.48 24.03
N GLY A 52 19.81 -4.09 25.18
CA GLY A 52 18.46 -3.58 25.30
C GLY A 52 18.23 -2.71 24.08
N LYS A 53 17.15 -3.00 23.37
CA LYS A 53 16.75 -2.30 22.16
C LYS A 53 16.44 -0.87 22.60
N ASP A 54 17.48 -0.05 22.75
CA ASP A 54 17.34 1.38 22.93
C ASP A 54 16.48 1.79 21.74
N LYS A 55 15.23 2.15 22.03
CA LYS A 55 14.37 2.82 21.07
C LYS A 55 15.19 4.04 20.68
N LYS A 56 15.93 3.92 19.58
CA LYS A 56 16.63 5.03 18.93
C LYS A 56 15.53 6.05 18.72
N GLY A 57 15.48 7.03 19.62
CA GLY A 57 14.40 8.00 19.67
C GLY A 57 14.24 8.52 18.25
N LYS A 58 12.99 8.53 17.77
CA LYS A 58 12.64 9.24 16.54
C LYS A 58 13.30 10.61 16.69
N GLY A 59 14.34 10.88 15.89
CA GLY A 59 15.19 12.06 16.09
C GLY A 59 14.29 13.28 16.24
N GLY A 60 14.59 14.15 17.20
CA GLY A 60 13.78 15.34 17.47
C GLY A 60 13.39 16.04 16.17
N LYS A 61 12.15 16.52 16.09
CA LYS A 61 11.59 17.17 14.90
C LYS A 61 12.60 18.21 14.42
N VAL A 62 13.12 18.01 13.21
CA VAL A 62 14.15 18.89 12.66
C VAL A 62 13.46 20.20 12.34
N GLU A 63 13.81 21.28 13.03
CA GLU A 63 13.35 22.62 12.68
C GLU A 63 13.94 22.99 11.32
N VAL A 64 13.05 23.16 10.33
CA VAL A 64 13.43 23.46 8.95
C VAL A 64 13.64 24.97 8.84
N ASN A 65 14.89 25.41 8.73
CA ASN A 65 15.20 26.82 8.46
C ASN A 65 15.32 27.03 6.94
N VAL A 66 14.22 27.40 6.29
CA VAL A 66 14.12 27.50 4.82
C VAL A 66 15.10 28.52 4.23
N ALA A 67 15.37 29.62 4.94
CA ALA A 67 16.26 30.69 4.48
C ALA A 67 17.71 30.17 4.30
N ALA A 68 18.23 29.45 5.30
CA ALA A 68 19.59 28.90 5.26
C ALA A 68 19.79 27.82 4.18
N ILE A 69 18.72 27.09 3.81
CA ILE A 69 18.79 26.08 2.74
C ILE A 69 18.79 26.73 1.35
N SER A 70 18.02 27.81 1.21
CA SER A 70 17.79 28.47 -0.09
C SER A 70 19.07 29.01 -0.73
N GLU A 71 20.06 29.36 0.09
CA GLU A 71 21.38 29.84 -0.36
C GLU A 71 22.22 28.74 -1.00
N VAL A 72 22.06 27.48 -0.56
CA VAL A 72 22.85 26.34 -1.03
C VAL A 72 22.13 25.60 -2.15
N VAL A 73 20.80 25.45 -2.03
CA VAL A 73 19.97 24.66 -2.93
C VAL A 73 18.67 25.40 -3.25
N PRO A 74 18.21 25.40 -4.52
CA PRO A 74 16.88 25.93 -4.86
C PRO A 74 15.78 25.02 -4.28
N VAL A 75 15.30 25.37 -3.09
CA VAL A 75 14.23 24.65 -2.36
C VAL A 75 12.91 24.69 -3.13
N ASP A 76 12.61 25.79 -3.80
CA ASP A 76 11.35 25.97 -4.53
C ASP A 76 11.20 24.93 -5.64
N LYS A 77 12.25 24.71 -6.42
CA LYS A 77 12.29 23.67 -7.47
C LYS A 77 12.11 22.26 -6.90
N MET A 78 12.57 22.01 -5.67
CA MET A 78 12.36 20.72 -5.01
C MET A 78 10.89 20.56 -4.61
N LYS A 79 10.30 21.59 -3.98
CA LYS A 79 8.89 21.61 -3.59
C LYS A 79 7.96 21.45 -4.80
N GLU A 80 8.22 22.16 -5.89
CA GLU A 80 7.47 22.03 -7.15
C GLU A 80 7.48 20.60 -7.69
N ARG A 81 8.65 19.94 -7.72
CA ARG A 81 8.77 18.55 -8.18
C ARG A 81 8.03 17.56 -7.27
N CYS A 82 8.09 17.77 -5.95
CA CYS A 82 7.33 16.97 -4.99
C CYS A 82 5.82 17.16 -5.17
N ASN A 83 5.36 18.40 -5.31
CA ASN A 83 3.96 18.72 -5.55
C ASN A 83 3.46 18.10 -6.86
N ALA A 84 4.23 18.22 -7.95
CA ALA A 84 3.88 17.60 -9.22
C ALA A 84 3.72 16.07 -9.13
N ALA A 85 4.53 15.40 -8.30
CA ALA A 85 4.38 13.96 -8.04
C ALA A 85 3.05 13.65 -7.32
N ILE A 86 2.68 14.46 -6.32
CA ILE A 86 1.41 14.32 -5.59
C ILE A 86 0.21 14.62 -6.50
N GLU A 87 0.27 15.68 -7.31
CA GLU A 87 -0.79 16.03 -8.26
C GLU A 87 -1.00 14.94 -9.30
N ARG A 88 0.08 14.38 -9.83
CA ARG A 88 0.00 13.23 -10.74
C ARG A 88 -0.66 12.03 -10.08
N MET A 89 -0.30 11.73 -8.83
CA MET A 89 -0.96 10.67 -8.06
C MET A 89 -2.45 10.93 -7.86
N LYS A 90 -2.84 12.17 -7.54
CA LYS A 90 -4.26 12.58 -7.39
C LYS A 90 -5.02 12.40 -8.71
N ALA A 91 -4.43 12.80 -9.84
CA ALA A 91 -5.02 12.62 -11.17
C ALA A 91 -5.17 11.13 -11.54
N ASP A 92 -4.14 10.32 -11.27
CA ASP A 92 -4.18 8.88 -11.52
C ASP A 92 -5.23 8.17 -10.65
N PHE A 93 -5.43 8.62 -9.41
CA PHE A 93 -6.50 8.13 -8.54
C PHE A 93 -7.88 8.48 -9.07
N ALA A 94 -8.10 9.73 -9.51
CA ALA A 94 -9.39 10.15 -10.08
C ALA A 94 -9.74 9.35 -11.34
N LYS A 95 -8.75 9.06 -12.20
CA LYS A 95 -8.96 8.34 -13.46
C LYS A 95 -9.16 6.84 -13.27
N ASN A 96 -8.35 6.19 -12.43
CA ASN A 96 -8.28 4.73 -12.41
C ASN A 96 -9.00 4.07 -11.22
N LEU A 97 -9.28 4.82 -10.15
CA LEU A 97 -9.76 4.24 -8.87
C LEU A 97 -11.20 4.64 -8.54
N SER A 98 -12.03 4.91 -9.54
CA SER A 98 -13.44 5.21 -9.31
C SER A 98 -14.27 3.93 -9.14
N LEU A 99 -14.86 3.75 -7.96
CA LEU A 99 -15.88 2.70 -7.70
C LEU A 99 -17.17 2.91 -8.49
N ARG A 100 -17.41 4.14 -8.95
CA ARG A 100 -18.66 4.60 -9.60
C ARG A 100 -18.47 4.87 -11.09
N SER A 101 -17.40 4.35 -11.69
CA SER A 101 -17.04 4.56 -13.09
C SER A 101 -18.16 4.22 -14.08
N THR A 102 -19.12 3.36 -13.71
CA THR A 102 -20.25 3.04 -14.58
C THR A 102 -21.05 4.27 -15.02
N THR A 103 -21.25 5.28 -14.16
CA THR A 103 -22.01 6.48 -14.56
C THR A 103 -21.20 7.37 -15.53
N GLY A 104 -19.94 7.68 -15.20
CA GLY A 104 -19.09 8.51 -16.07
C GLY A 104 -18.72 7.82 -17.39
N SER A 105 -18.49 6.51 -17.38
CA SER A 105 -18.28 5.73 -18.61
C SER A 105 -19.51 5.76 -19.53
N MET A 106 -20.72 5.78 -18.96
CA MET A 106 -21.97 5.87 -19.72
C MET A 106 -22.17 7.27 -20.31
N GLU A 107 -21.81 8.33 -19.58
CA GLU A 107 -21.87 9.73 -20.07
C GLU A 107 -21.02 9.92 -21.33
N SER A 108 -19.78 9.43 -21.33
CA SER A 108 -18.84 9.52 -22.46
C SER A 108 -19.12 8.54 -23.62
N LEU A 109 -20.20 7.75 -23.54
CA LEU A 109 -20.51 6.75 -24.55
C LEU A 109 -20.95 7.42 -25.84
N ARG A 110 -20.27 7.09 -26.95
CA ARG A 110 -20.63 7.61 -28.28
C ARG A 110 -21.85 6.86 -28.85
N VAL A 111 -22.86 7.62 -29.23
CA VAL A 111 -24.09 7.13 -29.85
C VAL A 111 -24.25 7.78 -31.22
N LYS A 112 -24.50 6.94 -32.23
CA LYS A 112 -24.84 7.41 -33.58
C LYS A 112 -26.28 7.89 -33.61
N PHE A 113 -26.48 9.16 -33.91
CA PHE A 113 -27.79 9.75 -34.08
C PHE A 113 -27.80 10.66 -35.32
N GLU A 114 -28.76 10.42 -36.23
CA GLU A 114 -28.92 11.19 -37.48
C GLU A 114 -27.63 11.35 -38.30
N GLY A 115 -26.81 10.30 -38.37
CA GLY A 115 -25.58 10.27 -39.17
C GLY A 115 -24.36 10.93 -38.52
N LYS A 116 -24.47 11.43 -37.29
CA LYS A 116 -23.36 11.99 -36.49
C LYS A 116 -23.17 11.19 -35.20
N ASP A 117 -21.95 11.22 -34.67
CA ASP A 117 -21.62 10.67 -33.35
C ASP A 117 -21.82 11.76 -32.29
N TYR A 118 -22.63 11.47 -31.27
CA TYR A 118 -22.85 12.32 -30.10
C TYR A 118 -22.52 11.57 -28.82
N GLU A 119 -22.22 12.29 -27.74
CA GLU A 119 -22.11 11.66 -26.42
C GLU A 119 -23.49 11.43 -25.81
N LEU A 120 -23.63 10.37 -25.02
CA LEU A 120 -24.91 10.02 -24.41
C LEU A 120 -25.44 11.13 -23.48
N GLN A 121 -24.53 11.87 -22.85
CA GLN A 121 -24.86 13.05 -22.03
C GLN A 121 -25.52 14.19 -22.82
N GLU A 122 -25.22 14.31 -24.11
CA GLU A 122 -25.79 15.37 -24.98
C GLU A 122 -27.22 15.03 -25.42
N LEU A 123 -27.50 13.73 -25.59
CA LEU A 123 -28.79 13.23 -26.05
C LEU A 123 -29.78 12.98 -24.91
N ALA A 124 -29.29 12.78 -23.68
CA ALA A 124 -30.12 12.38 -22.55
C ALA A 124 -29.60 12.85 -21.20
N GLN A 125 -30.51 13.01 -20.24
CA GLN A 125 -30.16 13.30 -18.86
C GLN A 125 -29.93 11.99 -18.09
N ILE A 126 -28.71 11.83 -17.55
CA ILE A 126 -28.33 10.65 -16.76
C ILE A 126 -28.46 10.99 -15.27
N VAL A 127 -29.32 10.26 -14.56
CA VAL A 127 -29.60 10.47 -13.14
C VAL A 127 -29.51 9.16 -12.37
N ARG A 128 -28.80 9.16 -11.25
CA ARG A 128 -28.72 7.99 -10.37
C ARG A 128 -29.89 7.97 -9.40
N LYS A 129 -30.93 7.17 -9.68
CA LYS A 129 -32.08 7.00 -8.79
C LYS A 129 -31.73 6.18 -7.54
N ASN A 130 -31.05 5.04 -7.73
CA ASN A 130 -30.63 4.15 -6.64
C ASN A 130 -29.16 3.72 -6.85
N PRO A 131 -28.45 3.25 -5.81
CA PRO A 131 -27.08 2.75 -5.96
C PRO A 131 -26.95 1.64 -7.03
N LYS A 132 -28.03 0.86 -7.21
CA LYS A 132 -28.15 -0.27 -8.15
C LYS A 132 -28.82 0.09 -9.49
N THR A 133 -29.36 1.29 -9.65
CA THR A 133 -30.16 1.64 -10.84
C THR A 133 -29.86 3.07 -11.28
N ILE A 134 -29.39 3.20 -12.51
CA ILE A 134 -29.24 4.47 -13.21
C ILE A 134 -30.45 4.66 -14.11
N VAL A 135 -30.93 5.89 -14.21
CA VAL A 135 -32.06 6.29 -15.04
C VAL A 135 -31.52 7.25 -16.09
N ILE A 136 -31.79 6.95 -17.35
CA ILE A 136 -31.42 7.80 -18.49
C ILE A 136 -32.71 8.31 -19.12
N ASN A 137 -32.91 9.62 -19.08
CA ASN A 137 -34.13 10.25 -19.58
C ASN A 137 -33.88 10.90 -20.95
N PHE A 138 -34.61 10.45 -21.97
CA PHE A 138 -34.53 10.92 -23.35
C PHE A 138 -35.67 11.88 -23.72
N ALA A 139 -36.22 12.65 -22.76
CA ALA A 139 -37.34 13.56 -23.00
C ALA A 139 -37.16 14.49 -24.21
N SER A 140 -35.93 14.92 -24.51
CA SER A 140 -35.62 15.79 -25.65
C SER A 140 -35.54 15.05 -26.99
N PHE A 141 -35.12 13.78 -27.00
CA PHE A 141 -34.83 13.00 -28.22
C PHE A 141 -35.26 11.54 -28.08
N PRO A 142 -36.56 11.23 -28.04
CA PRO A 142 -37.05 9.86 -27.89
C PRO A 142 -36.63 8.93 -29.04
N GLN A 143 -36.38 9.48 -30.23
CA GLN A 143 -35.91 8.73 -31.40
C GLN A 143 -34.46 8.21 -31.27
N ALA A 144 -33.68 8.73 -30.32
CA ALA A 144 -32.30 8.31 -30.09
C ALA A 144 -32.20 7.03 -29.21
N ILE A 145 -33.28 6.66 -28.52
CA ILE A 145 -33.36 5.49 -27.61
C ILE A 145 -32.85 4.18 -28.25
N PRO A 146 -33.30 3.75 -29.45
CA PRO A 146 -32.84 2.47 -30.02
C PRO A 146 -31.34 2.44 -30.32
N ASN A 147 -30.75 3.58 -30.71
CA ASN A 147 -29.32 3.68 -30.97
C ASN A 147 -28.53 3.70 -29.67
N ALA A 148 -29.03 4.37 -28.63
CA ALA A 148 -28.44 4.38 -27.31
C ALA A 148 -28.48 2.99 -26.65
N LEU A 149 -29.56 2.22 -26.82
CA LEU A 149 -29.70 0.87 -26.30
C LEU A 149 -28.67 -0.08 -26.93
N LYS A 150 -28.50 -0.01 -28.25
CA LYS A 150 -27.45 -0.76 -28.97
C LYS A 150 -26.05 -0.34 -28.51
N ALA A 151 -25.80 0.96 -28.39
CA ALA A 151 -24.52 1.47 -27.93
C ALA A 151 -24.18 0.96 -26.52
N LEU A 152 -25.14 1.01 -25.58
CA LEU A 152 -24.96 0.52 -24.21
C LEU A 152 -24.67 -0.97 -24.16
N GLN A 153 -25.34 -1.78 -24.99
CA GLN A 153 -25.06 -3.23 -25.08
C GLN A 153 -23.69 -3.52 -25.69
N SER A 154 -23.27 -2.74 -26.70
CA SER A 154 -21.96 -2.90 -27.36
C SER A 154 -20.77 -2.32 -26.59
N SER A 155 -21.02 -1.49 -25.57
CA SER A 155 -20.01 -0.73 -24.81
C SER A 155 -19.03 -1.58 -23.98
N GLY A 156 -19.26 -2.90 -23.90
CA GLY A 156 -18.48 -3.82 -23.06
C GLY A 156 -18.76 -3.69 -21.57
N LEU A 157 -19.72 -2.85 -21.16
CA LEU A 157 -20.12 -2.67 -19.76
C LEU A 157 -21.01 -3.81 -19.23
N ASN A 158 -21.46 -4.72 -20.10
CA ASN A 158 -22.31 -5.87 -19.75
C ASN A 158 -23.55 -5.47 -18.92
N LEU A 159 -24.17 -4.34 -19.28
CA LEU A 159 -25.38 -3.83 -18.63
C LEU A 159 -26.60 -4.25 -19.45
N ASN A 160 -27.72 -4.52 -18.76
CA ASN A 160 -29.00 -4.85 -19.41
C ASN A 160 -30.01 -3.71 -19.25
N PRO A 161 -29.99 -2.69 -20.13
CA PRO A 161 -30.91 -1.56 -20.04
C PRO A 161 -32.36 -1.98 -20.38
N GLN A 162 -33.32 -1.54 -19.57
CA GLN A 162 -34.75 -1.73 -19.79
C GLN A 162 -35.41 -0.39 -20.17
N GLN A 163 -36.10 -0.35 -21.30
CA GLN A 163 -36.85 0.82 -21.73
C GLN A 163 -38.23 0.88 -21.07
N ASP A 164 -38.64 2.08 -20.66
CA ASP A 164 -39.97 2.43 -20.17
C ASP A 164 -40.38 3.80 -20.74
N GLY A 165 -41.17 3.80 -21.81
CA GLY A 165 -41.54 5.01 -22.55
C GLY A 165 -40.31 5.77 -23.05
N THR A 166 -40.12 6.99 -22.52
CA THR A 166 -39.00 7.90 -22.83
C THR A 166 -37.79 7.74 -21.89
N THR A 167 -37.86 6.81 -20.95
CA THR A 167 -36.84 6.60 -19.92
C THR A 167 -36.22 5.21 -20.04
N LEU A 168 -34.93 5.11 -19.74
CA LEU A 168 -34.18 3.86 -19.79
C LEU A 168 -33.57 3.56 -18.41
N TYR A 169 -33.92 2.41 -17.86
CA TYR A 169 -33.45 1.92 -16.57
C TYR A 169 -32.28 0.98 -16.77
N VAL A 170 -31.12 1.36 -16.21
CA VAL A 170 -29.90 0.55 -16.31
C VAL A 170 -29.56 -0.04 -14.93
N PRO A 171 -29.71 -1.36 -14.75
CA PRO A 171 -29.28 -2.04 -13.54
C PRO A 171 -27.75 -2.08 -13.51
N VAL A 172 -27.17 -1.51 -12.46
CA VAL A 172 -25.72 -1.53 -12.22
C VAL A 172 -25.39 -2.76 -11.38
N PRO A 173 -24.52 -3.67 -11.86
CA PRO A 173 -24.08 -4.80 -11.06
C PRO A 173 -23.37 -4.33 -9.80
N LYS A 174 -23.48 -5.11 -8.72
CA LYS A 174 -22.77 -4.80 -7.48
C LYS A 174 -21.26 -4.96 -7.70
N VAL A 175 -20.47 -4.00 -7.22
CA VAL A 175 -19.01 -4.18 -7.11
C VAL A 175 -18.72 -5.33 -6.16
N THR A 176 -18.10 -6.40 -6.67
CA THR A 176 -17.69 -7.56 -5.87
C THR A 176 -16.53 -7.20 -4.95
N LYS A 177 -16.34 -7.97 -3.88
CA LYS A 177 -15.21 -7.77 -2.96
C LYS A 177 -13.87 -7.90 -3.69
N GLU A 178 -13.76 -8.88 -4.58
CA GLU A 178 -12.57 -9.09 -5.43
C GLU A 178 -12.23 -7.85 -6.27
N HIS A 179 -13.23 -7.19 -6.85
CA HIS A 179 -13.00 -5.97 -7.63
C HIS A 179 -12.52 -4.80 -6.76
N ARG A 180 -13.09 -4.64 -5.56
CA ARG A 180 -12.61 -3.64 -4.58
C ARG A 180 -11.18 -3.90 -4.16
N GLU A 181 -10.83 -5.16 -3.89
CA GLU A 181 -9.46 -5.56 -3.54
C GLU A 181 -8.48 -5.33 -4.71
N ALA A 182 -8.90 -5.57 -5.95
CA ALA A 182 -8.09 -5.27 -7.14
C ALA A 182 -7.82 -3.76 -7.29
N LEU A 183 -8.85 -2.92 -7.10
CA LEU A 183 -8.69 -1.46 -7.09
C LEU A 183 -7.77 -1.00 -5.95
N ALA A 184 -7.91 -1.56 -4.75
CA ALA A 184 -7.04 -1.25 -3.63
C ALA A 184 -5.57 -1.63 -3.89
N LYS A 185 -5.31 -2.76 -4.56
CA LYS A 185 -3.97 -3.15 -5.01
C LYS A 185 -3.40 -2.15 -6.03
N ASN A 186 -4.21 -1.71 -6.99
CA ASN A 186 -3.81 -0.71 -7.96
C ASN A 186 -3.48 0.65 -7.29
N ALA A 187 -4.31 1.08 -6.34
CA ALA A 187 -4.07 2.28 -5.55
C ALA A 187 -2.71 2.24 -4.84
N LYS A 188 -2.37 1.08 -4.26
CA LYS A 188 -1.08 0.87 -3.60
C LYS A 188 0.09 0.96 -4.58
N ALA A 189 -0.06 0.41 -5.79
CA ALA A 189 0.98 0.48 -6.82
C ALA A 189 1.24 1.93 -7.26
N LEU A 190 0.18 2.73 -7.45
CA LEU A 190 0.28 4.15 -7.78
C LEU A 190 0.92 4.98 -6.65
N TYR A 191 0.54 4.71 -5.40
CA TYR A 191 1.18 5.33 -4.23
C TYR A 191 2.68 5.01 -4.16
N ILE A 192 3.08 3.75 -4.40
CA ILE A 192 4.49 3.35 -4.41
C ILE A 192 5.27 4.15 -5.47
N LYS A 193 4.72 4.29 -6.69
CA LYS A 193 5.33 5.11 -7.75
C LYS A 193 5.52 6.58 -7.33
N CYS A 194 4.52 7.17 -6.69
CA CYS A 194 4.62 8.55 -6.17
C CYS A 194 5.70 8.67 -5.10
N ARG A 195 5.71 7.75 -4.12
CA ARG A 195 6.72 7.72 -3.05
C ARG A 195 8.13 7.57 -3.62
N ASP A 196 8.31 6.69 -4.60
CA ASP A 196 9.62 6.46 -5.21
C ASP A 196 10.06 7.70 -6.02
N SER A 197 9.14 8.38 -6.71
CA SER A 197 9.42 9.66 -7.37
C SER A 197 9.89 10.75 -6.37
N VAL A 198 9.26 10.83 -5.19
CA VAL A 198 9.70 11.78 -4.14
C VAL A 198 11.10 11.42 -3.61
N LYS A 199 11.41 10.12 -3.48
CA LYS A 199 12.75 9.65 -3.10
C LYS A 199 13.81 9.92 -4.16
N ASP A 200 13.45 9.81 -5.43
CA ASP A 200 14.36 10.13 -6.53
C ASP A 200 14.70 11.63 -6.52
N VAL A 201 13.70 12.49 -6.33
CA VAL A 201 13.88 13.94 -6.12
C VAL A 201 14.81 14.19 -4.93
N GLN A 202 14.52 13.57 -3.78
CA GLN A 202 15.36 13.68 -2.57
C GLN A 202 16.82 13.30 -2.85
N ALA A 203 17.05 12.15 -3.50
CA ALA A 203 18.39 11.66 -3.81
C ALA A 203 19.14 12.61 -4.76
N ASP A 204 18.45 13.16 -5.76
CA ASP A 204 19.04 14.10 -6.72
C ASP A 204 19.47 15.41 -6.06
N PHE A 205 18.66 15.96 -5.16
CA PHE A 205 19.02 17.18 -4.45
C PHE A 205 20.16 16.94 -3.45
N ILE A 206 20.16 15.82 -2.71
CA ILE A 206 21.28 15.45 -1.82
C ILE A 206 22.59 15.27 -2.61
N LYS A 207 22.54 14.64 -3.80
CA LYS A 207 23.70 14.51 -4.67
C LYS A 207 24.24 15.88 -5.12
N LYS A 208 23.36 16.86 -5.38
CA LYS A 208 23.78 18.22 -5.74
C LYS A 208 24.50 18.93 -4.59
N VAL A 209 23.99 18.81 -3.36
CA VAL A 209 24.64 19.37 -2.17
C VAL A 209 26.05 18.81 -2.00
N LYS A 210 26.21 17.49 -2.14
CA LYS A 210 27.51 16.81 -2.01
C LYS A 210 28.51 17.16 -3.12
N LYS A 211 28.04 17.64 -4.27
CA LYS A 211 28.90 18.02 -5.40
C LYS A 211 29.39 19.47 -5.31
N GLN A 212 28.74 20.32 -4.51
CA GLN A 212 29.18 21.70 -4.32
C GLN A 212 30.40 21.72 -3.40
N SER A 213 31.57 22.08 -3.95
CA SER A 213 32.83 22.22 -3.21
C SER A 213 32.90 23.48 -2.35
N SER A 214 31.95 24.42 -2.49
CA SER A 214 31.92 25.69 -1.78
C SER A 214 31.31 25.62 -0.37
N VAL A 215 30.83 24.45 0.05
CA VAL A 215 30.06 24.26 1.29
C VAL A 215 30.84 23.38 2.25
N SER A 216 30.93 23.79 3.52
CA SER A 216 31.52 22.97 4.58
C SER A 216 30.74 21.66 4.78
N GLU A 217 31.43 20.59 5.16
CA GLU A 217 30.83 19.25 5.36
C GLU A 217 29.71 19.27 6.42
N ASP A 218 29.88 20.04 7.48
CA ASP A 218 28.88 20.22 8.54
C ASP A 218 27.60 20.89 8.00
N VAL A 219 27.75 21.90 7.14
CA VAL A 219 26.62 22.60 6.51
C VAL A 219 25.92 21.67 5.52
N ALA A 220 26.67 20.92 4.71
CA ALA A 220 26.12 19.94 3.79
C ALA A 220 25.33 18.83 4.51
N PHE A 221 25.80 18.39 5.68
CA PHE A 221 25.10 17.43 6.52
C PHE A 221 23.80 18.01 7.08
N ASN A 222 23.82 19.23 7.60
CA ASN A 222 22.63 19.91 8.11
C ASN A 222 21.58 20.16 7.03
N VAL A 223 21.99 20.62 5.85
CA VAL A 223 21.12 20.80 4.69
C VAL A 223 20.51 19.47 4.25
N SER A 224 21.29 18.40 4.19
CA SER A 224 20.78 17.06 3.85
C SER A 224 19.72 16.59 4.85
N LYS A 225 19.91 16.86 6.14
CA LYS A 225 18.93 16.54 7.19
C LYS A 225 17.62 17.31 7.02
N GLN A 226 17.70 18.58 6.63
CA GLN A 226 16.53 19.42 6.40
C GLN A 226 15.79 19.02 5.11
N ILE A 227 16.51 18.68 4.03
CA ILE A 227 15.92 18.10 2.81
C ILE A 227 15.14 16.83 3.14
N ASN A 228 15.72 15.94 3.97
CA ASN A 228 15.05 14.72 4.41
C ASN A 228 13.74 15.02 5.16
N ALA A 229 13.74 16.02 6.05
CA ALA A 229 12.55 16.41 6.79
C ALA A 229 11.43 16.91 5.86
N ILE A 230 11.76 17.79 4.90
CA ILE A 230 10.80 18.30 3.91
C ILE A 230 10.23 17.15 3.07
N CYS A 231 11.07 16.26 2.55
CA CYS A 231 10.61 15.11 1.77
C CYS A 231 9.80 14.10 2.60
N GLU A 232 10.05 13.97 3.90
CA GLU A 232 9.25 13.12 4.80
C GLU A 232 7.85 13.70 4.99
N GLU A 233 7.69 15.03 5.06
CA GLU A 233 6.38 15.68 5.11
C GLU A 233 5.53 15.35 3.86
N TYR A 234 6.10 15.48 2.65
CA TYR A 234 5.40 15.11 1.42
C TYR A 234 5.09 13.62 1.32
N GLN A 235 5.96 12.74 1.83
CA GLN A 235 5.68 11.30 1.91
C GLN A 235 4.50 11.01 2.85
N ASN A 236 4.41 11.72 3.97
CA ASN A 236 3.30 11.59 4.91
C ASN A 236 1.99 12.12 4.30
N GLU A 237 2.02 13.23 3.57
CA GLU A 237 0.87 13.74 2.83
C GLU A 237 0.39 12.72 1.79
N ALA A 238 1.31 12.21 0.96
CA ALA A 238 0.99 11.19 -0.05
C ALA A 238 0.38 9.93 0.59
N LYS A 239 0.90 9.52 1.75
CA LYS A 239 0.35 8.41 2.52
C LYS A 239 -1.05 8.71 3.03
N HIS A 240 -1.29 9.91 3.57
CA HIS A 240 -2.61 10.31 4.04
C HIS A 240 -3.66 10.26 2.92
N ILE A 241 -3.33 10.80 1.74
CA ILE A 241 -4.20 10.74 0.56
C ILE A 241 -4.48 9.29 0.16
N TYR A 242 -3.46 8.44 0.16
CA TYR A 242 -3.61 7.01 -0.11
C TYR A 242 -4.51 6.32 0.91
N ASP A 243 -4.33 6.56 2.21
CA ASP A 243 -5.11 5.91 3.27
C ASP A 243 -6.60 6.31 3.17
N VAL A 244 -6.90 7.60 2.92
CA VAL A 244 -8.27 8.08 2.67
C VAL A 244 -8.89 7.35 1.48
N LYS A 245 -8.18 7.25 0.35
CA LYS A 245 -8.67 6.55 -0.84
C LYS A 245 -8.79 5.05 -0.64
N HIS A 246 -7.87 4.43 0.09
CA HIS A 246 -7.91 3.01 0.39
C HIS A 246 -9.14 2.65 1.23
N ASN A 247 -9.45 3.44 2.25
CA ASN A 247 -10.64 3.25 3.09
C ASN A 247 -11.94 3.40 2.27
N GLU A 248 -11.99 4.38 1.36
CA GLU A 248 -13.11 4.54 0.42
C GLU A 248 -13.31 3.28 -0.45
N LEU A 249 -12.22 2.69 -0.96
CA LEU A 249 -12.26 1.52 -1.84
C LEU A 249 -12.70 0.23 -1.14
N VAL A 250 -12.16 -0.02 0.06
CA VAL A 250 -12.44 -1.25 0.82
C VAL A 250 -13.81 -1.14 1.52
N GLY A 251 -14.22 0.06 1.91
CA GLY A 251 -15.50 0.33 2.55
C GLY A 251 -15.48 -0.09 4.03
N ASN A 252 -14.62 0.58 4.81
CA ASN A 252 -14.70 0.59 6.27
C ASN A 252 -15.36 1.88 6.75
#